data_AF-D3FX03-F1
#
_entry.id   AF-D3FX03-F1
#
_cell.length_a   1.000
_cell.length_b   1.000
_cell.length_c   1.000
_cell.angle_alpha   90.00
_cell.angle_beta   90.00
_cell.angle_gamma   90.00
#
_symmetry.space_group_name_H-M   'P 1'
#
loop_
_entity.id
_entity.type
_entity.pdbx_description
1 polymer ?
#
loop_
_entity_poly.entity_id
_entity_poly.type
_entity_poly.pdbx_seq_one_letter_code
_entity_poly.pdbx_strand_id
1 'polypeptide(L)'
;MNNKLIPIILSMGFLFLFLSATTSSAANVMGPLSFRVTITEQDVTYEYEFDNPDYYEYEEGNHVERGAEAKQKVTRLVSLINLEEDAAIDAMVRELKQIHPNVSKVDIRYMNEENKLYTWVWTEE
;
A
#
# COMPACT_ATOMS: atom_id res chain seq x y z
N MET A 1 23.34 25.39 65.09
CA MET A 1 23.86 24.74 63.88
C MET A 1 23.01 23.51 63.58
N ASN A 2 22.19 23.56 62.54
CA ASN A 2 22.01 22.50 61.54
C ASN A 2 20.79 22.83 60.68
N ASN A 3 21.06 23.55 59.60
CA ASN A 3 20.17 23.73 58.46
C ASN A 3 20.16 22.42 57.68
N LYS A 4 18.98 21.86 57.39
CA LYS A 4 18.80 21.02 56.21
C LYS A 4 17.48 21.36 55.53
N LEU A 5 17.61 22.31 54.61
CA LEU A 5 16.78 22.51 53.44
C LEU A 5 16.66 21.18 52.69
N ILE A 6 15.46 20.63 52.57
CA ILE A 6 15.11 19.75 51.47
C ILE A 6 13.70 20.13 50.99
N PRO A 7 13.59 21.09 50.06
CA PRO A 7 12.52 21.07 49.07
C PRO A 7 13.12 20.65 47.71
N ILE A 8 12.26 20.35 46.75
CA ILE A 8 12.62 20.16 45.33
C ILE A 8 13.11 18.74 44.96
N ILE A 9 12.36 17.69 45.32
CA ILE A 9 12.34 16.45 44.53
C ILE A 9 10.88 15.98 44.41
N LEU A 10 10.02 16.80 43.81
CA LEU A 10 8.66 16.36 43.47
C LEU A 10 8.09 17.05 42.22
N SER A 11 8.96 17.53 41.32
CA SER A 11 8.55 18.27 40.12
C SER A 11 9.39 17.93 38.89
N MET A 12 9.79 16.66 38.76
CA MET A 12 10.53 16.16 37.59
C MET A 12 10.15 14.71 37.28
N GLY A 13 8.85 14.42 37.28
CA GLY A 13 8.32 13.07 37.06
C GLY A 13 6.98 13.07 36.33
N PHE A 14 6.69 14.10 35.53
CA PHE A 14 5.43 14.20 34.78
C PHE A 14 5.65 14.84 33.40
N LEU A 15 6.74 14.45 32.72
CA LEU A 15 7.04 14.92 31.36
C LEU A 15 7.52 13.78 30.45
N PHE A 16 6.89 12.61 30.55
CA PHE A 16 7.18 11.47 29.67
C PHE A 16 5.91 10.70 29.25
N LEU A 17 4.75 11.38 29.19
CA LEU A 17 3.47 10.77 28.80
C LEU A 17 3.03 11.06 27.35
N PHE A 18 3.93 11.53 26.49
CA PHE A 18 3.62 11.77 25.07
C PHE A 18 4.66 11.19 24.11
N LEU A 19 5.21 10.01 24.42
CA LEU A 19 5.59 9.12 23.32
C LEU A 19 4.30 8.51 22.80
N SER A 20 3.63 9.24 21.90
CA SER A 20 2.69 8.66 20.97
C SER A 20 3.45 7.53 20.28
N ALA A 21 3.14 6.29 20.66
CA ALA A 21 3.50 5.14 19.86
C ALA A 21 2.88 5.41 18.49
N THR A 22 3.70 5.83 17.54
CA THR A 22 3.33 5.71 16.13
C THR A 22 3.14 4.22 15.95
N THR A 23 1.89 3.78 15.93
CA THR A 23 1.53 2.50 15.34
C THR A 23 1.94 2.64 13.89
N SER A 24 3.19 2.28 13.58
CA SER A 24 3.53 1.83 12.25
C SER A 24 2.63 0.63 12.03
N SER A 25 1.52 0.83 11.32
CA SER A 25 0.81 -0.28 10.72
C SER A 25 1.75 -0.83 9.66
N ALA A 26 2.72 -1.64 10.10
CA ALA A 26 3.19 -2.75 9.29
C ALA A 26 1.97 -3.66 9.24
N ALA A 27 1.04 -3.33 8.34
CA ALA A 27 -0.12 -4.15 8.06
C ALA A 27 0.39 -5.57 7.88
N ASN A 28 -0.12 -6.46 8.73
CA ASN A 28 0.31 -7.85 8.81
C ASN A 28 0.51 -8.40 7.40
N VAL A 29 1.70 -8.93 7.15
CA VAL A 29 1.96 -9.82 6.02
C VAL A 29 1.32 -11.19 6.35
N MET A 30 0.01 -11.16 6.56
CA MET A 30 -0.97 -12.19 6.24
C MET A 30 -1.72 -11.57 5.05
N GLY A 31 -1.04 -11.60 3.91
CA GLY A 31 -1.40 -10.84 2.71
C GLY A 31 -2.22 -11.66 1.72
N PRO A 32 -2.66 -11.07 0.60
CA PRO A 32 -3.27 -11.82 -0.49
C PRO A 32 -2.44 -13.04 -0.91
N LEU A 33 -3.11 -14.06 -1.44
CA LEU A 33 -2.42 -15.14 -2.15
C LEU A 33 -1.81 -14.62 -3.45
N SER A 34 -2.54 -13.76 -4.16
CA SER A 34 -2.06 -13.08 -5.36
C SER A 34 -2.75 -11.75 -5.64
N PHE A 35 -2.06 -10.90 -6.37
CA PHE A 35 -2.52 -9.59 -6.83
C PHE A 35 -1.96 -9.31 -8.22
N ARG A 36 -2.81 -8.88 -9.15
CA ARG A 36 -2.42 -8.45 -10.49
C ARG A 36 -3.22 -7.21 -10.89
N VAL A 37 -2.54 -6.16 -11.33
CA VAL A 37 -3.16 -4.97 -11.93
C VAL A 37 -2.56 -4.72 -13.29
N THR A 38 -3.41 -4.68 -14.30
CA THR A 38 -3.07 -4.30 -15.66
C THR A 38 -3.70 -2.94 -15.96
N ILE A 39 -2.89 -1.98 -16.35
CA ILE A 39 -3.29 -0.61 -16.72
C ILE A 39 -2.84 -0.38 -18.16
N THR A 40 -3.73 0.15 -19.00
CA THR A 40 -3.37 0.58 -20.36
C THR A 40 -3.45 2.10 -20.43
N GLU A 41 -2.37 2.75 -20.87
CA GLU A 41 -2.26 4.18 -21.11
C GLU A 41 -1.49 4.40 -22.42
N GLN A 42 -2.07 5.15 -23.38
CA GLN A 42 -1.40 5.51 -24.64
C GLN A 42 -0.69 4.33 -25.36
N ASP A 43 -1.37 3.19 -25.46
CA ASP A 43 -0.86 1.92 -26.03
C ASP A 43 0.29 1.26 -25.26
N VAL A 44 0.64 1.76 -24.07
CA VAL A 44 1.56 1.11 -23.14
C VAL A 44 0.76 0.35 -22.09
N THR A 45 1.14 -0.90 -21.86
CA THR A 45 0.60 -1.72 -20.77
C THR A 45 1.56 -1.69 -19.60
N TYR A 46 1.00 -1.42 -18.42
CA TYR A 46 1.67 -1.50 -17.14
C TYR A 46 1.08 -2.67 -16.36
N GLU A 47 1.92 -3.56 -15.87
CA GLU A 47 1.49 -4.68 -15.04
C GLU A 47 2.19 -4.63 -13.67
N TYR A 48 1.41 -4.83 -12.62
CA TYR A 48 1.89 -4.88 -11.25
C TYR A 48 1.44 -6.20 -10.65
N GLU A 49 2.38 -7.04 -10.25
CA GLU A 49 2.09 -8.40 -9.79
C GLU A 49 2.71 -8.70 -8.45
N PHE A 50 1.97 -9.46 -7.65
CA PHE A 50 2.46 -10.12 -6.46
C PHE A 50 1.87 -11.52 -6.36
N ASP A 51 2.74 -12.51 -6.09
CA ASP A 51 2.33 -13.84 -5.64
C ASP A 51 3.05 -14.19 -4.33
N ASN A 52 2.28 -14.61 -3.33
CA ASN A 52 2.79 -15.00 -2.03
C ASN A 52 3.67 -16.28 -2.16
N PRO A 53 4.84 -16.35 -1.49
CA PRO A 53 5.30 -15.44 -0.44
C PRO A 53 6.05 -14.18 -0.91
N ASP A 54 6.83 -14.27 -1.99
CA ASP A 54 7.87 -13.27 -2.25
C ASP A 54 8.05 -12.93 -3.73
N TYR A 55 7.10 -13.28 -4.58
CA TYR A 55 7.17 -12.92 -6.00
C TYR A 55 6.57 -11.54 -6.23
N TYR A 56 7.37 -10.62 -6.78
CA TYR A 56 6.92 -9.30 -7.18
C TYR A 56 7.46 -9.00 -8.57
N GLU A 57 6.59 -8.50 -9.44
CA GLU A 57 6.92 -8.09 -10.80
C GLU A 57 6.25 -6.75 -11.13
N TYR A 58 6.98 -5.93 -11.87
CA TYR A 58 6.45 -4.74 -12.51
C TYR A 58 6.87 -4.76 -13.97
N GLU A 59 5.90 -4.63 -14.87
CA GLU A 59 6.12 -4.53 -16.30
C GLU A 59 5.64 -3.18 -16.83
N GLU A 60 6.41 -2.59 -17.74
CA GLU A 60 6.07 -1.37 -18.47
C GLU A 60 6.47 -1.56 -19.94
N GLY A 61 5.48 -1.81 -20.80
CA GLY A 61 5.69 -2.07 -22.22
C GLY A 61 6.51 -3.35 -22.48
N ASN A 62 7.82 -3.20 -22.64
CA ASN A 62 8.75 -4.34 -22.82
C ASN A 62 9.80 -4.45 -21.70
N HIS A 63 9.70 -3.60 -20.68
CA HIS A 63 10.64 -3.54 -19.58
C HIS A 63 10.04 -4.26 -18.37
N VAL A 64 10.81 -5.17 -17.76
CA VAL A 64 10.35 -5.97 -16.63
C VAL A 64 11.32 -5.84 -15.47
N GLU A 65 10.80 -5.45 -14.31
CA GLU A 65 11.49 -5.37 -13.03
C GLU A 65 10.98 -6.45 -12.09
N ARG A 66 11.86 -7.03 -11.28
CA ARG A 66 11.51 -8.09 -10.32
C ARG A 66 12.16 -7.86 -8.96
N GLY A 67 11.60 -8.51 -7.94
CA GLY A 67 12.19 -8.52 -6.60
C GLY A 67 12.01 -7.19 -5.86
N ALA A 68 13.05 -6.67 -5.23
CA ALA A 68 12.94 -5.55 -4.30
C ALA A 68 12.45 -4.24 -4.95
N GLU A 69 12.84 -3.98 -6.20
CA GLU A 69 12.42 -2.79 -6.96
C GLU A 69 10.93 -2.89 -7.31
N ALA A 70 10.50 -4.03 -7.87
CA ALA A 70 9.10 -4.31 -8.15
C ALA A 70 8.23 -4.26 -6.89
N LYS A 71 8.71 -4.82 -5.77
CA LYS A 71 8.01 -4.80 -4.47
C LYS A 71 7.64 -3.39 -4.03
N GLN A 72 8.54 -2.42 -4.21
CA GLN A 72 8.25 -1.03 -3.86
C GLN A 72 7.13 -0.44 -4.73
N LYS A 73 7.15 -0.73 -6.04
CA LYS A 73 6.13 -0.27 -6.99
C LYS A 73 4.77 -0.88 -6.70
N VAL A 74 4.71 -2.19 -6.53
CA VAL A 74 3.48 -2.94 -6.22
C VAL A 74 2.88 -2.50 -4.89
N THR A 75 3.69 -2.42 -3.82
CA THR A 75 3.21 -1.99 -2.49
C THR A 75 2.68 -0.57 -2.52
N ARG A 76 3.35 0.33 -3.26
CA ARG A 76 2.90 1.71 -3.44
C ARG A 76 1.57 1.77 -4.20
N LEU A 77 1.39 0.96 -5.24
CA LEU A 77 0.15 0.89 -5.99
C LEU A 77 -1.01 0.40 -5.12
N VAL A 78 -0.84 -0.71 -4.40
CA VAL A 78 -1.86 -1.27 -3.49
C VAL A 78 -2.28 -0.24 -2.45
N SER A 79 -1.31 0.50 -1.89
CA SER A 79 -1.59 1.56 -0.92
C SER A 79 -2.32 2.75 -1.54
N LEU A 80 -2.00 3.11 -2.79
CA LEU A 80 -2.62 4.22 -3.51
C LEU A 80 -4.09 3.96 -3.81
N ILE A 81 -4.43 2.77 -4.31
CA ILE A 81 -5.79 2.45 -4.73
C ILE A 81 -6.70 2.01 -3.56
N ASN A 82 -6.14 1.89 -2.35
CA ASN A 82 -6.83 1.40 -1.15
C ASN A 82 -7.65 0.13 -1.43
N LEU A 83 -6.96 -0.91 -1.93
CA LEU A 83 -7.61 -2.14 -2.38
C LEU A 83 -8.31 -2.87 -1.22
N GLU A 84 -9.63 -2.93 -1.29
CA GLU A 84 -10.51 -3.65 -0.36
C GLU A 84 -11.56 -4.45 -1.15
N GLU A 85 -12.15 -5.49 -0.53
CA GLU A 85 -13.07 -6.42 -1.22
C GLU A 85 -14.33 -5.74 -1.77
N ASP A 86 -14.76 -4.62 -1.17
CA ASP A 86 -15.92 -3.81 -1.56
C ASP A 86 -15.54 -2.50 -2.26
N ALA A 87 -14.27 -2.33 -2.64
CA ALA A 87 -13.78 -1.13 -3.30
C ALA A 87 -14.53 -0.85 -4.61
N ALA A 88 -14.91 0.41 -4.81
CA ALA A 88 -15.52 0.87 -6.06
C ALA A 88 -14.45 1.15 -7.11
N ILE A 89 -14.59 0.58 -8.31
CA ILE A 89 -13.61 0.73 -9.39
C ILE A 89 -13.38 2.19 -9.80
N ASP A 90 -14.42 3.03 -9.81
CA ASP A 90 -14.29 4.45 -10.16
C ASP A 90 -13.42 5.24 -9.16
N ALA A 91 -13.44 4.83 -7.88
CA ALA A 91 -12.57 5.42 -6.87
C ALA A 91 -11.12 5.00 -7.12
N MET A 92 -10.87 3.72 -7.38
CA MET A 92 -9.53 3.22 -7.71
C MET A 92 -8.96 3.88 -8.98
N VAL A 93 -9.76 4.01 -10.05
CA VAL A 93 -9.36 4.68 -11.29
C VAL A 93 -9.01 6.14 -11.06
N ARG A 94 -9.73 6.85 -10.18
CA ARG A 94 -9.42 8.24 -9.82
C ARG A 94 -8.04 8.38 -9.18
N GLU A 95 -7.68 7.44 -8.30
CA GLU A 95 -6.35 7.41 -7.69
C GLU A 95 -5.27 7.00 -8.70
N LEU A 96 -5.57 6.02 -9.57
CA LEU A 96 -4.66 5.61 -10.65
C LEU A 96 -4.36 6.76 -11.61
N LYS A 97 -5.34 7.62 -11.92
CA LYS A 97 -5.15 8.81 -12.76
C LYS A 97 -4.14 9.82 -12.18
N GLN A 98 -3.75 9.71 -10.91
CA GLN A 98 -2.67 10.54 -10.35
C GLN A 98 -1.28 10.13 -10.86
N ILE A 99 -1.11 8.87 -11.28
CA ILE A 99 0.16 8.32 -11.77
C ILE A 99 0.10 7.83 -13.22
N HIS A 100 -1.10 7.57 -13.74
CA HIS A 100 -1.41 7.15 -15.12
C HIS A 100 -2.53 8.05 -15.69
N PRO A 101 -2.22 9.32 -16.02
CA PRO A 101 -3.22 10.36 -16.28
C PRO A 101 -4.11 10.08 -17.51
N ASN A 102 -3.63 9.31 -18.49
CA ASN A 102 -4.36 8.96 -19.71
C ASN A 102 -4.72 7.45 -19.72
N VAL A 103 -5.03 6.89 -18.56
CA VAL A 103 -5.52 5.51 -18.45
C VAL A 103 -6.80 5.32 -19.27
N SER A 104 -6.78 4.34 -20.17
CA SER A 104 -7.91 3.94 -21.01
C SER A 104 -8.53 2.61 -20.59
N LYS A 105 -7.78 1.77 -19.84
CA LYS A 105 -8.27 0.49 -19.33
C LYS A 105 -7.59 0.12 -18.01
N VAL A 106 -8.35 -0.50 -17.11
CA VAL A 106 -7.88 -1.09 -15.86
C VAL A 106 -8.50 -2.48 -15.66
N ASP A 107 -7.70 -3.50 -15.37
CA ASP A 107 -8.11 -4.83 -14.90
C ASP A 107 -7.36 -5.13 -13.59
N ILE A 108 -8.10 -5.32 -12.50
CA ILE A 108 -7.55 -5.62 -11.18
C ILE A 108 -8.06 -6.99 -10.77
N ARG A 109 -7.15 -7.86 -10.33
CA ARG A 109 -7.45 -9.19 -9.80
C ARG A 109 -6.77 -9.37 -8.46
N TYR A 110 -7.55 -9.77 -7.48
CA TYR A 110 -7.09 -9.94 -6.10
C TYR A 110 -7.62 -11.27 -5.57
N MET A 111 -6.72 -12.13 -5.11
CA MET A 111 -7.07 -13.35 -4.42
C MET A 111 -6.72 -13.23 -2.94
N ASN A 112 -7.73 -13.27 -2.08
CA ASN A 112 -7.52 -13.25 -0.63
C ASN A 112 -7.04 -14.61 -0.11
N GLU A 113 -6.78 -14.70 1.20
CA GLU A 113 -6.30 -15.92 1.86
C GLU A 113 -7.31 -17.08 1.85
N GLU A 114 -8.59 -16.79 1.67
CA GLU A 114 -9.66 -17.79 1.55
C GLU A 114 -9.80 -18.34 0.11
N ASN A 115 -8.89 -17.99 -0.80
CA ASN A 115 -8.98 -18.27 -2.24
C ASN A 115 -10.21 -17.64 -2.92
N LYS A 116 -10.74 -16.54 -2.39
CA LYS A 116 -11.79 -15.77 -3.07
C LYS A 116 -11.13 -14.80 -4.04
N LEU A 117 -11.56 -14.87 -5.30
CA LEU A 117 -11.13 -13.98 -6.36
C LEU A 117 -12.09 -12.80 -6.47
N TYR A 118 -11.54 -11.60 -6.39
CA TYR A 118 -12.22 -10.34 -6.65
C TYR A 118 -11.64 -9.73 -7.92
N THR A 119 -12.53 -9.19 -8.76
CA THR A 119 -12.15 -8.64 -10.06
C THR A 119 -12.83 -7.30 -10.29
N TRP A 120 -12.07 -6.33 -10.77
CA TRP A 120 -12.60 -5.04 -11.20
C TRP A 120 -12.08 -4.73 -12.59
N VAL A 121 -12.99 -4.33 -13.47
CA VAL A 121 -12.66 -3.96 -14.84
C VAL A 121 -13.27 -2.60 -15.14
N TRP A 122 -12.47 -1.74 -15.73
CA TRP A 122 -12.88 -0.42 -16.19
C TRP A 122 -12.28 -0.14 -17.56
N THR A 123 -13.01 0.58 -18.39
CA THR A 123 -12.58 1.02 -19.71
C THR A 123 -13.16 2.42 -19.93
N GLU A 124 -12.35 3.32 -20.47
CA GLU A 124 -12.80 4.65 -20.86
C GLU A 124 -13.85 4.54 -21.98
N GLU A 125 -14.97 5.24 -21.83
CA GLU A 125 -16.08 5.26 -22.81
C GLU A 125 -15.78 6.13 -24.04
#